data_AF-A0A6A6XAL4-F1
#
_entry.id   AF-A0A6A6XAL4-F1
#
_cell.length_a   1.000
_cell.length_b   1.000
_cell.length_c   1.000
_cell.angle_alpha   90.00
_cell.angle_beta   90.00
_cell.angle_gamma   90.00
#
_symmetry.space_group_name_H-M   'P 1'
#
loop_
_entity.id
_entity.type
_entity.pdbx_description
1 polymer ?
#
loop_
_entity_poly.entity_id
_entity_poly.type
_entity_poly.pdbx_seq_one_letter_code
_entity_poly.pdbx_strand_id
1 'polypeptide(L)' 'MISDSQLYTLAIFLGSAAMLLIILYHFLEVNSEDHAPPQKPKVVAGKVKI' A
#
# COMPACT_ATOMS: atom_id res chain seq x y z
N MET A 1 -20.66 -23.56 -23.07
CA MET A 1 -20.07 -22.23 -23.36
C MET A 1 -20.57 -21.29 -22.28
N ILE A 2 -19.68 -20.54 -21.62
CA ILE A 2 -20.10 -19.55 -20.61
C ILE A 2 -21.00 -18.52 -21.28
N SER A 3 -22.11 -18.12 -20.65
CA SER A 3 -23.02 -17.12 -21.24
C SER A 3 -22.48 -15.71 -21.04
N ASP A 4 -22.86 -14.77 -21.91
CA ASP A 4 -22.44 -13.37 -21.80
C ASP A 4 -22.81 -12.76 -20.43
N SER A 5 -23.94 -13.17 -19.86
CA SER A 5 -24.37 -12.76 -18.52
C SER A 5 -23.42 -13.23 -17.41
N GLN A 6 -22.91 -14.46 -17.52
CA GLN A 6 -21.93 -15.01 -16.57
C GLN A 6 -20.58 -14.30 -16.71
N LEU A 7 -20.16 -14.01 -17.95
CA LEU A 7 -18.90 -13.33 -18.23
C LEU A 7 -18.94 -11.86 -17.78
N TYR A 8 -20.06 -11.17 -17.98
CA TYR A 8 -20.30 -9.81 -17.46
C TYR A 8 -20.27 -9.76 -15.92
N THR A 9 -20.95 -10.69 -15.27
CA THR A 9 -20.97 -10.79 -13.81
C THR A 9 -19.56 -11.05 -13.26
N LEU A 10 -18.82 -11.95 -13.89
CA LEU A 10 -17.44 -12.25 -13.53
C LEU A 10 -16.52 -11.03 -13.71
N ALA A 11 -16.69 -10.26 -14.78
CA ALA A 11 -15.91 -9.05 -15.05
C ALA A 11 -16.14 -7.97 -13.98
N ILE A 12 -17.39 -7.76 -13.55
CA ILE A 12 -17.70 -6.81 -12.47
C ILE A 12 -17.10 -7.27 -11.15
N PHE A 13 -17.24 -8.56 -10.82
CA PHE A 13 -16.69 -9.12 -9.60
C PHE A 13 -15.17 -8.97 -9.56
N LEU A 14 -14.48 -9.38 -10.63
CA LEU A 14 -13.04 -9.32 -10.70
C LEU A 14 -12.53 -7.87 -10.77
N GLY A 15 -13.22 -6.99 -11.49
CA GLY A 15 -12.86 -5.57 -11.58
C GLY A 15 -12.99 -4.85 -10.24
N SER A 16 -14.07 -5.11 -9.49
CA SER A 16 -14.25 -4.54 -8.14
C SER A 16 -13.25 -5.12 -7.14
N ALA A 17 -12.97 -6.43 -7.18
CA ALA A 17 -11.93 -7.06 -6.39
C ALA A 17 -10.54 -6.45 -6.69
N ALA A 18 -10.21 -6.23 -7.96
CA ALA A 18 -8.97 -5.59 -8.38
C ALA A 18 -8.86 -4.16 -7.84
N MET A 19 -9.92 -3.36 -7.91
CA MET A 19 -9.93 -2.00 -7.35
C MET A 19 -9.65 -2.01 -5.83
N LEU A 20 -10.23 -2.95 -5.09
CA LEU A 20 -9.97 -3.10 -3.65
C LEU A 20 -8.51 -3.49 -3.37
N LEU A 21 -7.96 -4.43 -4.13
CA LEU A 21 -6.57 -4.87 -3.98
C LEU A 21 -5.57 -3.76 -4.30
N ILE A 22 -5.85 -2.91 -5.30
CA ILE A 22 -4.99 -1.76 -5.65
C ILE A 22 -4.95 -0.74 -4.50
N ILE A 23 -6.11 -0.40 -3.94
CA ILE A 23 -6.17 0.53 -2.80
C ILE A 23 -5.46 -0.05 -1.58
N LEU A 24 -5.67 -1.35 -1.30
CA LEU A 24 -5.00 -2.03 -0.20
C LEU A 24 -3.47 -2.04 -0.37
N TYR A 25 -2.98 -2.31 -1.58
CA TYR A 25 -1.55 -2.25 -1.87
C TYR A 25 -0.98 -0.86 -1.56
N HIS A 26 -1.62 0.20 -2.05
CA HIS A 26 -1.14 1.56 -1.83
C HIS A 26 -1.18 1.95 -0.34
N PHE A 27 -2.22 1.52 0.37
CA PHE A 27 -2.31 1.70 1.81
C PHE A 27 -1.16 1.00 2.53
N LEU A 28 -0.88 -0.26 2.22
CA LEU A 28 0.22 -1.00 2.86
C LEU A 28 1.60 -0.42 2.50
N GLU A 29 1.81 -0.03 1.25
CA GLU A 29 3.06 0.57 0.76
C GLU A 29 3.40 1.86 1.52
N VAL A 30 2.43 2.77 1.66
CA VAL A 30 2.64 4.05 2.36
C VAL A 30 2.85 3.87 3.87
N ASN A 31 2.24 2.85 4.48
CA ASN A 31 2.38 2.58 5.91
C ASN A 31 3.56 1.65 6.24
N SER A 32 4.29 1.15 5.25
CA SER A 32 5.45 0.28 5.48
C SER A 32 6.65 1.08 6.01
N GLU A 33 7.38 0.50 6.96
CA GLU A 33 8.54 1.16 7.60
C GLU A 33 9.69 1.45 6.61
N ASP A 34 9.77 0.71 5.50
CA ASP A 34 10.70 0.95 4.38
C ASP A 34 10.39 2.26 3.62
N HIS A 35 9.18 2.81 3.78
CA HIS A 35 8.79 4.10 3.22
C HIS A 35 8.98 5.25 4.23
N ALA A 36 9.57 4.98 5.41
CA ALA A 36 9.96 6.04 6.32
C ALA A 36 11.03 6.92 5.64
N PRO A 37 10.84 8.26 5.58
CA PRO A 37 11.85 9.15 5.05
C PRO A 37 13.16 8.89 5.79
N PRO A 38 14.32 8.89 5.11
CA PRO A 38 15.61 8.61 5.74
C PRO A 38 15.71 9.47 6.98
N GLN A 39 15.76 8.83 8.15
CA GLN A 39 15.83 9.51 9.43
C GLN A 39 17.01 10.48 9.33
N LYS A 40 16.71 11.78 9.22
CA LYS A 40 17.72 12.82 9.40
C LYS A 40 18.40 12.49 10.72
N PRO A 41 19.73 12.30 10.75
CA PRO A 41 20.41 11.87 11.96
C PRO A 41 20.01 12.83 13.07
N LYS A 42 19.32 12.30 14.09
CA LYS A 42 19.07 13.03 15.33
C LYS A 42 20.44 13.37 15.88
N VAL A 43 20.83 14.63 15.68
CA VAL A 43 22.04 15.22 16.25
C VAL A 43 22.01 14.87 17.73
N VAL A 44 23.02 14.12 18.15
CA VAL A 44 23.18 13.69 19.54
C VAL A 44 23.46 14.95 20.36
N ALA A 45 22.40 15.60 20.81
CA ALA A 45 22.46 16.72 21.73
C ALA A 45 22.83 16.16 23.11
N GLY A 46 24.08 16.42 23.52
CA GLY A 46 24.49 16.36 24.92
C GLY A 46 25.32 15.13 25.32
N LYS A 47 26.64 15.37 25.41
CA LYS A 47 27.65 14.83 26.35
C LYS A 47 29.00 15.22 25.72
N VAL A 48 29.81 16.15 26.24
CA VAL A 48 30.58 16.13 27.50
C VAL A 48 31.14 17.55 27.69
N LYS A 49 30.60 18.37 28.61
CA LYS A 49 31.17 18.83 29.90
C LYS A 49 32.69 18.62 30.14
N ILE A 50 33.35 19.75 30.44
CA ILE A 50 34.73 19.99 30.97
C ILE A 50 35.80 20.17 29.90
#